data_AF-A0A6P0K9I9-F1
#
_entry.id   AF-A0A6P0K9I9-F1
#
_cell.length_a   1.000
_cell.length_b   1.000
_cell.length_c   1.000
_cell.angle_alpha   90.00
_cell.angle_beta   90.00
_cell.angle_gamma   90.00
#
_symmetry.space_group_name_H-M   'P 1'
#
loop_
_entity.id
_entity.type
_entity.pdbx_description
1 polymer ?
#
loop_
_entity_poly.entity_id
_entity_poly.type
_entity_poly.pdbx_seq_one_letter_code
_entity_poly.pdbx_strand_id
1 'polypeptide(L)'
;MNETEAIFRIVLRNLTLSNWSDLLPEAQQQMFEEVTKLISCDALPLGKKQQLRMSLDTLCSCVSEVHKNRISQLLILSAGYTIHTLTVVKKSTPVSKNDHSLDFLAI
;
A
#
# COMPACT_ATOMS: atom_id res chain seq x y z
N MET A 1 -9.67 -4.71 -21.17
CA MET A 1 -9.62 -4.19 -19.78
C MET A 1 -8.95 -5.26 -18.96
N ASN A 2 -7.87 -4.95 -18.22
CA ASN A 2 -7.21 -5.98 -17.40
C ASN A 2 -8.12 -6.34 -16.20
N GLU A 3 -8.06 -7.59 -15.76
CA GLU A 3 -8.91 -8.10 -14.69
C GLU A 3 -8.74 -7.32 -13.38
N THR A 4 -7.49 -6.95 -13.06
CA THR A 4 -7.14 -6.13 -11.89
C THR A 4 -7.86 -4.76 -11.88
N GLU A 5 -7.99 -4.10 -13.04
CA GLU A 5 -8.70 -2.83 -13.16
C GLU A 5 -10.20 -3.01 -12.95
N ALA A 6 -10.77 -4.10 -13.45
CA ALA A 6 -12.18 -4.42 -13.23
C ALA A 6 -12.47 -4.59 -11.73
N ILE A 7 -11.65 -5.40 -11.06
CA ILE A 7 -11.75 -5.65 -9.62
C ILE A 7 -11.56 -4.35 -8.85
N PHE A 8 -10.55 -3.55 -9.18
CA PHE A 8 -10.32 -2.24 -8.56
C PHE A 8 -11.55 -1.33 -8.62
N ARG A 9 -12.19 -1.20 -9.79
CA ARG A 9 -13.37 -0.34 -9.95
C ARG A 9 -14.57 -0.83 -9.13
N ILE A 10 -14.79 -2.14 -9.10
CA ILE A 10 -15.86 -2.75 -8.30
C ILE A 10 -15.61 -2.50 -6.81
N VAL A 11 -14.38 -2.73 -6.36
CA VAL A 11 -13.98 -2.51 -4.97
C VAL A 11 -14.15 -1.05 -4.58
N LEU A 12 -13.62 -0.12 -5.38
CA LEU A 12 -13.70 1.30 -5.09
C LEU A 12 -15.16 1.78 -4.99
N ARG A 13 -16.03 1.30 -5.88
CA ARG A 13 -17.46 1.61 -5.84
C ARG A 13 -18.10 1.08 -4.55
N ASN A 14 -17.79 -0.14 -4.15
CA ASN A 14 -18.44 -0.81 -3.02
C ASN A 14 -17.91 -0.35 -1.65
N LEU A 15 -16.74 0.28 -1.60
CA LEU A 15 -16.23 0.95 -0.41
C LEU A 15 -16.90 2.31 -0.12
N THR A 16 -17.75 2.82 -1.02
CA THR A 16 -18.59 3.98 -0.70
C THR A 16 -19.63 3.60 0.36
N LEU A 17 -19.91 4.51 1.30
CA LEU A 17 -20.77 4.20 2.45
C LEU A 17 -22.16 3.70 2.04
N SER A 18 -22.78 4.32 1.04
CA SER A 18 -24.11 3.94 0.55
C SER A 18 -24.14 2.53 0.00
N ASN A 19 -23.09 2.10 -0.71
CA ASN A 19 -23.04 0.74 -1.23
C ASN A 19 -22.66 -0.25 -0.11
N TRP A 20 -21.76 0.16 0.80
CA TRP A 20 -21.31 -0.68 1.90
C TRP A 20 -22.43 -1.11 2.85
N SER A 21 -23.34 -0.18 3.20
CA SER A 21 -24.48 -0.47 4.08
C SER A 21 -25.46 -1.49 3.49
N ASP A 22 -25.52 -1.56 2.15
CA ASP A 22 -26.41 -2.44 1.42
C ASP A 22 -25.79 -3.81 1.12
N LEU A 23 -24.49 -3.99 1.40
CA LEU A 23 -23.82 -5.27 1.24
C LEU A 23 -24.21 -6.23 2.36
N LEU A 24 -24.47 -7.48 1.97
CA LEU A 24 -24.54 -8.60 2.91
C LEU A 24 -23.18 -8.78 3.62
N PRO A 25 -23.17 -9.28 4.87
CA PRO A 25 -21.93 -9.50 5.62
C PRO A 25 -20.88 -10.33 4.87
N GLU A 26 -21.30 -11.35 4.12
CA GLU A 26 -20.41 -12.19 3.30
C GLU A 26 -19.75 -11.38 2.17
N ALA A 27 -20.51 -10.47 1.56
CA ALA A 27 -20.00 -9.59 0.51
C ALA A 27 -19.06 -8.51 1.08
N GLN A 28 -19.32 -8.01 2.29
CA GLN A 28 -18.41 -7.11 3.02
C GLN A 28 -17.08 -7.81 3.31
N GLN A 29 -17.11 -9.08 3.75
CA GLN A 29 -15.92 -9.87 3.99
C GLN A 29 -15.11 -10.10 2.70
N GLN A 30 -15.78 -10.51 1.62
CA GLN A 30 -15.13 -10.65 0.31
C GLN A 30 -14.49 -9.35 -0.16
N MET A 31 -15.15 -8.20 0.09
CA MET A 31 -14.59 -6.90 -0.26
C MET A 31 -13.25 -6.64 0.42
N PHE A 32 -13.11 -6.99 1.70
CA PHE A 32 -11.84 -6.85 2.41
C PHE A 32 -10.74 -7.77 1.85
N GLU A 33 -11.09 -8.97 1.41
CA GLU A 33 -10.15 -9.89 0.77
C GLU A 33 -9.67 -9.33 -0.58
N GLU A 34 -10.58 -8.81 -1.39
CA GLU A 34 -10.22 -8.18 -2.67
C GLU A 34 -9.37 -6.92 -2.49
N VAL A 35 -9.69 -6.10 -1.48
CA VAL A 35 -8.85 -4.96 -1.09
C VAL A 35 -7.44 -5.43 -0.71
N THR A 36 -7.31 -6.51 0.07
CA THR A 36 -6.01 -7.09 0.46
C THR A 36 -5.21 -7.51 -0.78
N LYS A 37 -5.85 -8.24 -1.71
CA LYS A 37 -5.22 -8.67 -2.96
C LYS A 37 -4.75 -7.48 -3.79
N LEU A 38 -5.57 -6.43 -3.91
CA LEU A 38 -5.26 -5.21 -4.66
C LEU A 38 -4.10 -4.41 -4.05
N ILE A 39 -4.06 -4.26 -2.72
CA ILE A 39 -2.97 -3.57 -2.02
C ILE A 39 -1.64 -4.30 -2.24
N SER A 40 -1.67 -5.64 -2.17
CA SER A 40 -0.50 -6.49 -2.37
C SER A 40 -0.13 -6.73 -3.84
N CYS A 41 -0.97 -6.30 -4.79
CA CYS A 41 -0.72 -6.49 -6.22
C CYS A 41 0.31 -5.48 -6.73
N ASP A 42 1.47 -5.94 -7.20
CA ASP A 42 2.51 -5.06 -7.75
C ASP A 42 2.11 -4.42 -9.09
N ALA A 43 1.21 -5.07 -9.84
CA ALA A 43 0.70 -4.53 -11.11
C ALA A 43 -0.28 -3.36 -10.91
N LEU A 44 -0.79 -3.15 -9.69
CA LEU A 44 -1.69 -2.03 -9.40
C LEU A 44 -0.87 -0.74 -9.16
N PRO A 45 -1.09 0.33 -9.95
CA PRO A 45 -0.39 1.59 -9.76
C PRO A 45 -0.57 2.17 -8.36
N LEU A 46 0.48 2.82 -7.85
CA LEU A 46 0.49 3.41 -6.50
C LEU A 46 -0.67 4.38 -6.26
N GLY A 47 -1.04 5.19 -7.25
CA GLY A 47 -2.17 6.13 -7.13
C GLY A 47 -3.51 5.42 -6.85
N LYS A 48 -3.72 4.22 -7.40
CA LYS A 48 -4.92 3.41 -7.13
C LYS A 48 -4.87 2.78 -5.74
N LYS A 49 -3.70 2.35 -5.29
CA LYS A 49 -3.50 1.90 -3.90
C LYS A 49 -3.81 3.02 -2.91
N GLN A 50 -3.40 4.26 -3.21
CA GLN A 50 -3.74 5.44 -2.40
C GLN A 50 -5.23 5.74 -2.40
N GLN A 51 -5.92 5.60 -3.55
CA GLN A 51 -7.38 5.75 -3.61
C GLN A 51 -8.11 4.73 -2.72
N LEU A 52 -7.71 3.45 -2.76
CA LEU A 52 -8.27 2.44 -1.86
C LEU A 52 -8.05 2.81 -0.39
N ARG A 53 -6.85 3.28 -0.04
CA ARG A 53 -6.54 3.71 1.33
C ARG A 53 -7.46 4.84 1.79
N MET A 54 -7.67 5.87 0.97
CA MET A 54 -8.56 6.98 1.31
C MET A 54 -10.02 6.54 1.47
N SER A 55 -10.50 5.66 0.59
CA SER A 55 -11.85 5.09 0.69
C SER A 55 -12.02 4.24 1.96
N LEU A 56 -11.03 3.42 2.31
CA LEU A 56 -11.01 2.66 3.56
C LEU A 56 -11.02 3.56 4.79
N ASP A 57 -10.20 4.62 4.80
CA ASP A 57 -10.13 5.57 5.91
C ASP A 57 -11.49 6.26 6.14
N THR A 58 -12.11 6.71 5.05
CA THR A 58 -13.47 7.29 5.06
C THR A 58 -14.52 6.29 5.57
N LEU A 59 -14.41 5.02 5.15
CA LEU A 59 -15.32 3.98 5.60
C LEU A 59 -15.12 3.66 7.10
N CYS A 60 -13.88 3.67 7.58
CA CYS A 60 -13.50 3.37 8.97
C CYS A 60 -14.23 4.28 9.97
N SER A 61 -14.39 5.57 9.66
CA SER A 61 -15.09 6.52 10.54
C SER A 61 -16.59 6.23 10.68
N CYS A 62 -17.18 5.48 9.74
CA CYS A 62 -18.63 5.36 9.58
C CYS A 62 -19.18 3.96 9.89
N VAL A 63 -18.33 2.93 10.02
CA VAL A 63 -18.75 1.54 10.24
C VAL A 63 -18.68 1.12 11.71
N SER A 64 -19.37 0.02 12.05
CA SER A 64 -19.32 -0.61 13.37
C SER A 64 -17.91 -1.04 13.78
N GLU A 65 -17.65 -1.17 15.09
CA GLU A 65 -16.32 -1.52 15.61
C GLU A 65 -15.73 -2.81 15.05
N VAL A 66 -16.59 -3.80 14.76
CA VAL A 66 -16.20 -5.09 14.15
C VAL A 66 -15.45 -4.85 12.83
N HIS A 67 -15.93 -3.92 12.01
CA HIS A 67 -15.30 -3.56 10.74
C HIS A 67 -14.12 -2.60 10.91
N LYS A 68 -14.14 -1.72 11.91
CA LYS A 68 -13.04 -0.77 12.17
C LYS A 68 -11.71 -1.47 12.39
N ASN A 69 -11.69 -2.57 13.15
CA ASN A 69 -10.45 -3.31 13.40
C ASN A 69 -9.88 -3.89 12.10
N ARG A 70 -10.74 -4.47 11.24
CA ARG A 70 -10.32 -5.02 9.96
C ARG A 70 -9.82 -3.96 9.00
N ILE A 71 -10.52 -2.83 8.91
CA ILE A 71 -10.10 -1.69 8.09
C ILE A 71 -8.77 -1.12 8.58
N SER A 72 -8.57 -1.01 9.91
CA SER A 72 -7.31 -0.53 10.48
C SER A 72 -6.12 -1.42 10.11
N GLN A 73 -6.29 -2.75 10.10
CA GLN A 73 -5.25 -3.68 9.63
C GLN A 73 -4.89 -3.46 8.15
N LEU A 74 -5.89 -3.23 7.30
CA LEU A 74 -5.68 -2.94 5.87
C LEU A 74 -4.96 -1.61 5.67
N LEU A 75 -5.28 -0.59 6.46
CA LEU A 75 -4.60 0.70 6.44
C LEU A 75 -3.10 0.55 6.81
N ILE A 76 -2.78 -0.23 7.85
CA ILE A 76 -1.39 -0.53 8.24
C ILE A 76 -0.65 -1.26 7.11
N LEU A 77 -1.27 -2.29 6.53
CA LEU A 77 -0.70 -3.03 5.41
C LEU A 77 -0.38 -2.11 4.21
N SER A 78 -1.31 -1.20 3.89
CA SER A 78 -1.12 -0.22 2.82
C SER A 78 -0.03 0.81 3.13
N ALA A 79 0.21 1.12 4.42
CA ALA A 79 1.24 2.06 4.85
C ALA A 79 2.65 1.44 4.77
N GLY A 80 2.81 0.13 5.00
CA GLY A 80 4.09 -0.59 4.91
C GLY A 80 4.79 -0.43 3.56
N TYR A 81 4.03 -0.28 2.46
CA TYR A 81 4.58 -0.02 1.13
C TYR A 81 5.21 1.38 0.97
N THR A 82 4.86 2.34 1.83
CA THR A 82 5.40 3.72 1.76
C THR A 82 6.84 3.78 2.30
N ILE A 83 7.22 2.88 3.21
CA ILE A 83 8.56 2.90 3.84
C ILE A 83 9.62 2.29 2.90
N HIS A 84 9.26 1.27 2.12
CA HIS A 84 10.19 0.59 1.22
C HIS A 84 10.53 1.36 -0.06
N THR A 85 9.68 2.30 -0.51
CA THR A 85 9.97 3.11 -1.71
C THR A 85 10.82 4.36 -1.41
N LEU A 86 10.87 4.82 -0.16
CA LEU A 86 11.69 5.97 0.23
C LEU A 86 13.15 5.60 0.57
N THR A 87 13.50 4.31 0.60
CA THR A 87 14.84 3.83 0.98
C THR A 87 15.75 3.44 -0.20
N VAL A 88 15.30 3.57 -1.45
CA VAL A 88 16.10 3.19 -2.65
C VAL A 88 16.61 4.42 -3.44
N VAL A 89 16.50 5.64 -2.90
CA VAL A 89 17.05 6.87 -3.54
C VAL A 89 17.99 7.62 -2.60
N LYS A 90 18.80 6.93 -1.78
CA LYS A 90 20.01 7.51 -1.17
C LYS A 90 21.05 6.44 -0.84
N LYS A 91 21.77 5.94 -1.85
CA LYS A 91 23.20 5.65 -1.62
C LYS A 91 23.98 5.87 -2.90
N SER A 92 24.51 7.08 -2.97
CA SER A 92 25.49 7.57 -3.90
C SER A 92 26.66 6.59 -4.04
N THR A 93 26.99 6.22 -5.27
CA THR A 93 28.37 5.96 -5.66
C THR A 93 29.21 7.22 -5.38
N PRO A 94 30.46 7.06 -4.92
CA PRO A 94 31.53 7.10 -5.92
C PRO A 94 32.61 6.02 -5.73
N VAL A 95 32.94 5.41 -6.87
CA VAL A 95 34.28 5.10 -7.38
C VAL A 95 35.36 4.67 -6.37
N SER A 96 35.67 3.38 -6.43
CA SER A 96 36.95 2.78 -6.07
C SER A 96 38.10 3.38 -6.90
N LYS A 97 39.19 3.76 -6.23
CA LYS A 97 40.55 3.65 -6.77
C LYS A 97 41.47 3.09 -5.68
N ASN A 98 41.98 1.93 -6.00
CA ASN A 98 42.96 1.13 -5.28
C ASN A 98 44.38 1.73 -5.34
N ASP A 99 45.17 1.25 -4.38
CA ASP A 99 46.60 0.91 -4.44
C ASP A 99 47.71 1.96 -4.24
N HIS A 100 48.42 1.72 -3.11
CA HIS A 100 49.87 1.75 -2.84
C HIS A 100 50.73 2.98 -3.18
N SER A 101 51.42 3.53 -2.16
CA SER A 101 52.87 3.35 -1.99
C SER A 101 53.40 4.03 -0.71
N LEU A 102 54.51 3.44 -0.25
CA LEU A 102 55.35 3.57 0.95
C LEU A 102 55.93 4.96 1.32
N ASP A 103 56.35 5.02 2.60
CA ASP A 103 57.46 5.77 3.21
C ASP A 103 57.49 7.31 3.14
N PHE A 104 57.53 7.98 4.31
CA PHE A 104 58.78 8.52 4.87
C PHE A 104 58.56 9.24 6.23
N LEU A 105 59.59 9.12 7.07
CA LEU A 105 59.81 9.74 8.38
C LEU A 105 60.01 11.27 8.34
N ALA A 106 59.81 11.86 9.52
CA ALA A 106 60.44 13.08 10.08
C ALA A 106 60.00 14.45 9.53
N ILE A 107 59.45 15.30 10.42
CA ILE A 107 60.14 16.44 11.07
C ILE A 107 59.58 16.57 12.50
#